data_AF-A0A6V8EN15-F1
#
_entry.id   AF-A0A6V8EN15-F1
#
_cell.length_a   1.000
_cell.length_b   1.000
_cell.length_c   1.000
_cell.angle_alpha   90.00
_cell.angle_beta   90.00
_cell.angle_gamma   90.00
#
_symmetry.space_group_name_H-M   'P 1'
#
loop_
_entity.id
_entity.type
_entity.pdbx_description
1 polymer ?
#
loop_
_entity_poly.entity_id
_entity_poly.type
_entity_poly.pdbx_seq_one_letter_code
_entity_poly.pdbx_strand_id
1 'polypeptide(L)'
;MHIAGKIFLGLGLLITLAGVGLTFAGGSSLSDAGDWDVLEKSDFSGTAGVTTYSFSEEMIVMVSDDVRCDEFTFTMTNESGEDRVTIDCEEDGEKPYGWENDPDGWYHMATISTWNYNAGEYTIESNEDYQLVPMWEVLGEEIGEAVTGIFAAAGGIGTACCGIFFLLLGGIFALTLKEPKKTQITGPGSFTTE
;
A
#
# COMPACT_ATOMS: atom_id res chain seq x y z
N MET A 1 -1.43 -19.73 -31.87
CA MET A 1 -1.54 -19.11 -30.52
C MET A 1 -2.98 -19.21 -30.01
N HIS A 2 -3.21 -19.86 -28.86
CA HIS A 2 -4.54 -19.99 -28.26
C HIS A 2 -5.13 -18.62 -27.90
N ILE A 3 -6.44 -18.42 -28.10
CA ILE A 3 -7.14 -17.15 -27.82
C ILE A 3 -6.87 -16.69 -26.38
N ALA A 4 -6.88 -17.64 -25.43
CA ALA A 4 -6.59 -17.34 -24.03
C ALA A 4 -5.18 -16.75 -23.82
N GLY A 5 -4.15 -17.29 -24.49
CA GLY A 5 -2.78 -16.78 -24.36
C GLY A 5 -2.62 -15.33 -24.81
N LYS A 6 -3.35 -14.92 -25.87
CA LYS A 6 -3.35 -13.53 -26.33
C LYS A 6 -4.02 -12.57 -25.35
N ILE A 7 -5.11 -13.01 -24.73
CA ILE A 7 -5.86 -12.22 -23.75
C ILE A 7 -5.01 -11.98 -22.49
N PHE A 8 -4.40 -13.03 -21.94
CA PHE A 8 -3.53 -12.90 -20.76
C PHE A 8 -2.28 -12.06 -21.03
N LEU A 9 -1.65 -12.22 -22.20
CA LEU A 9 -0.49 -11.42 -22.57
C LEU A 9 -0.85 -9.93 -22.74
N GLY A 10 -1.99 -9.64 -23.38
CA GLY A 10 -2.47 -8.28 -23.57
C GLY A 10 -2.87 -7.61 -22.27
N LEU A 11 -3.57 -8.33 -21.39
CA LEU A 11 -3.98 -7.83 -20.07
C LEU A 11 -2.77 -7.60 -19.16
N GLY A 12 -1.81 -8.53 -19.13
CA GLY A 12 -0.58 -8.37 -18.36
C GLY A 12 0.24 -7.16 -18.83
N LEU A 13 0.34 -6.93 -20.14
CA LEU A 13 1.04 -5.76 -20.69
C LEU A 13 0.33 -4.46 -20.29
N LEU A 14 -0.99 -4.41 -20.41
CA LEU A 14 -1.79 -3.25 -20.05
C LEU A 14 -1.62 -2.90 -18.55
N ILE A 15 -1.75 -3.90 -17.67
CA ILE A 15 -1.62 -3.72 -16.21
C ILE A 15 -0.20 -3.28 -15.85
N THR A 16 0.82 -3.87 -16.49
CA THR A 16 2.22 -3.48 -16.26
C THR A 16 2.46 -2.03 -16.68
N LEU A 17 1.99 -1.62 -17.86
CA LEU A 17 2.13 -0.24 -18.34
C LEU A 17 1.35 0.76 -17.49
N ALA A 18 0.16 0.38 -17.01
CA ALA A 18 -0.61 1.19 -16.07
C ALA A 18 0.12 1.34 -14.73
N GLY A 19 0.65 0.26 -14.17
CA GLY A 19 1.45 0.29 -12.94
C GLY A 19 2.69 1.18 -13.07
N VAL A 20 3.46 1.02 -14.16
CA VAL A 20 4.61 1.88 -14.46
C VAL A 20 4.20 3.35 -14.62
N GLY A 21 3.10 3.62 -15.31
CA GLY A 21 2.57 4.98 -15.47
C GLY A 21 2.18 5.62 -14.13
N LEU A 22 1.55 4.85 -13.24
CA LEU A 22 1.20 5.28 -11.89
C LEU A 22 2.44 5.54 -11.02
N THR A 23 3.49 4.72 -11.14
CA THR A 23 4.77 4.97 -10.45
C THR A 23 5.40 6.30 -10.92
N PHE A 24 5.41 6.58 -12.22
CA PHE A 24 5.98 7.84 -12.74
C PHE A 24 5.13 9.07 -12.40
N ALA A 25 3.80 8.95 -12.47
CA ALA A 25 2.88 10.04 -12.12
C ALA A 25 2.90 10.33 -10.62
N GLY A 26 2.95 9.29 -9.78
CA GLY A 26 3.12 9.42 -8.33
C GLY A 26 4.47 10.05 -7.95
N GLY A 27 5.52 9.77 -8.72
CA GLY A 27 6.85 10.36 -8.53
C GLY A 27 6.92 11.89 -8.67
N SER A 28 6.01 12.50 -9.44
CA SER A 28 5.93 13.96 -9.59
C SER A 28 5.05 14.66 -8.55
N SER A 29 4.16 13.91 -7.89
CA SER A 29 3.29 14.42 -6.81
C SER A 29 3.91 14.25 -5.41
N LEU A 30 5.13 13.71 -5.32
CA LEU A 30 5.88 13.56 -4.07
C LEU A 30 6.15 14.91 -3.37
N SER A 31 6.21 16.02 -4.11
CA SER A 31 6.53 17.33 -3.52
C SER A 31 5.43 17.93 -2.65
N ASP A 32 4.18 17.47 -2.77
CA ASP A 32 3.03 17.97 -1.99
C ASP A 32 2.58 16.96 -0.92
N ALA A 33 3.14 15.75 -0.88
CA ALA A 33 2.67 14.68 0.02
C ALA A 33 2.87 14.97 1.53
N GLY A 34 3.73 15.94 1.85
CA GLY A 34 3.99 16.42 3.21
C GLY A 34 3.46 17.83 3.51
N ASP A 35 2.69 18.47 2.63
CA ASP A 35 2.17 19.83 2.84
C ASP A 35 0.87 19.83 3.67
N TRP A 36 0.90 19.21 4.85
CA TRP A 36 -0.22 19.17 5.79
C TRP A 36 0.26 19.35 7.24
N ASP A 37 -0.57 19.99 8.08
CA ASP A 37 -0.22 20.29 9.46
C ASP A 37 -0.62 19.15 10.41
N VAL A 38 0.39 18.49 11.01
CA VAL A 38 0.18 17.36 11.93
C VAL A 38 -0.64 17.73 13.15
N LEU A 39 -0.44 18.93 13.72
CA LEU A 39 -1.13 19.35 14.93
C LEU A 39 -2.59 19.74 14.64
N GLU A 40 -2.86 20.29 13.46
CA GLU A 40 -4.23 20.57 13.01
C GLU A 40 -5.03 19.29 12.75
N LYS A 41 -4.37 18.25 12.21
CA LYS A 41 -4.97 16.96 11.86
C LYS A 41 -4.97 15.92 12.98
N SER A 42 -4.26 16.18 14.07
CA SER A 42 -4.18 15.25 15.19
C SER A 42 -5.49 15.19 15.96
N ASP A 43 -6.05 14.00 16.07
CA ASP A 43 -7.19 13.73 16.94
C ASP A 43 -6.77 13.54 18.40
N PHE A 44 -5.50 13.20 18.61
CA PHE A 44 -4.98 12.91 19.93
C PHE A 44 -3.50 13.25 20.06
N SER A 45 -3.19 14.09 21.05
CA SER A 45 -1.81 14.36 21.48
C SER A 45 -1.49 13.58 22.75
N GLY A 46 -0.50 12.70 22.67
CA GLY A 46 0.05 11.98 23.81
C GLY A 46 1.39 12.55 24.24
N THR A 47 1.67 12.45 25.54
CA THR A 47 3.00 12.77 26.10
C THR A 47 3.72 11.49 26.49
N ALA A 48 5.05 11.57 26.59
CA ALA A 48 5.88 10.48 27.11
C ALA A 48 5.31 9.88 28.41
N GLY A 49 5.26 8.56 28.48
CA GLY A 49 4.67 7.78 29.56
C GLY A 49 3.51 6.90 29.09
N VAL A 50 2.57 6.66 30.01
CA VAL A 50 1.46 5.72 29.84
C VAL A 50 0.15 6.48 29.70
N THR A 51 -0.61 6.20 28.64
CA THR A 51 -1.90 6.84 28.38
C THR A 51 -2.97 5.83 27.99
N THR A 52 -4.20 6.02 28.46
CA THR A 52 -5.37 5.26 27.99
C THR A 52 -5.89 5.90 26.70
N TYR A 53 -6.16 5.09 25.70
CA TYR A 53 -6.63 5.53 24.39
C TYR A 53 -7.75 4.62 23.87
N SER A 54 -8.78 5.23 23.28
CA SER A 54 -9.90 4.52 22.66
C SER A 54 -9.67 4.41 21.16
N PHE A 55 -9.29 3.23 20.70
CA PHE A 55 -9.02 2.98 19.28
C PHE A 55 -10.34 2.70 18.55
N SER A 56 -10.63 3.48 17.51
CA SER A 56 -11.84 3.32 16.68
C SER A 56 -11.54 3.18 15.19
N GLU A 57 -10.46 3.77 14.70
CA GLU A 57 -10.12 3.86 13.28
C GLU A 57 -8.62 3.85 13.06
N GLU A 58 -8.19 3.79 11.80
CA GLU A 58 -6.77 3.69 11.46
C GLU A 58 -6.03 5.00 11.76
N MET A 59 -4.97 4.90 12.56
CA MET A 59 -4.18 6.05 12.99
C MET A 59 -2.74 5.91 12.50
N ILE A 60 -2.12 7.03 12.17
CA ILE A 60 -0.66 7.14 12.01
C ILE A 60 -0.06 7.79 13.25
N VAL A 61 1.09 7.28 13.67
CA VAL A 61 1.85 7.79 14.83
C VAL A 61 2.91 8.75 14.30
N MET A 62 2.73 10.04 14.57
CA MET A 62 3.67 11.09 14.20
C MET A 62 4.48 11.53 15.43
N VAL A 63 5.79 11.66 15.26
CA VAL A 63 6.74 12.09 16.29
C VAL A 63 7.63 13.18 15.73
N SER A 64 8.20 14.03 16.58
CA SER A 64 9.13 15.09 16.15
C SER A 64 10.36 14.49 15.43
N ASP A 65 10.85 15.19 14.40
CA ASP A 65 11.95 14.71 13.54
C ASP A 65 13.35 14.73 14.19
N ASP A 66 13.47 15.22 15.42
CA ASP A 66 14.68 15.14 16.24
C ASP A 66 14.80 13.81 17.00
N VAL A 67 13.74 12.98 17.00
CA VAL A 67 13.73 11.67 17.63
C VAL A 67 14.29 10.61 16.69
N ARG A 68 15.30 9.87 17.15
CA ARG A 68 15.85 8.72 16.40
C ARG A 68 14.85 7.57 16.36
N CYS A 69 14.66 7.00 15.17
CA CYS A 69 13.75 5.87 14.97
C CYS A 69 14.12 4.65 15.83
N ASP A 70 15.42 4.32 15.94
CA ASP A 70 15.90 3.15 16.71
C ASP A 70 15.86 3.32 18.23
N GLU A 71 15.67 4.54 18.72
CA GLU A 71 15.51 4.86 20.15
C GLU A 71 14.04 5.07 20.54
N PHE A 72 13.16 5.29 19.55
CA PHE A 72 11.73 5.47 19.79
C PHE A 72 11.06 4.15 20.17
N THR A 73 10.27 4.19 21.24
CA THR A 73 9.47 3.07 21.71
C THR A 73 8.02 3.51 21.80
N PHE A 74 7.15 2.74 21.17
CA PHE A 74 5.71 2.93 21.23
C PHE A 74 5.05 1.57 21.23
N THR A 75 4.24 1.30 22.23
CA THR A 75 3.49 0.04 22.33
C THR A 75 2.03 0.35 22.54
N MET A 76 1.16 -0.50 22.00
CA MET A 76 -0.29 -0.40 22.22
C MET A 76 -0.85 -1.75 22.59
N THR A 77 -1.26 -1.89 23.85
CA THR A 77 -1.71 -3.17 24.44
C THR A 77 -3.09 -3.05 25.09
N ASN A 78 -3.83 -4.16 25.13
CA ASN A 78 -5.10 -4.27 25.88
C ASN A 78 -4.98 -5.34 26.96
N GLU A 79 -6.10 -5.86 27.47
CA GLU A 79 -6.13 -6.91 28.49
C GLU A 79 -5.35 -8.18 28.12
N SER A 80 -5.15 -8.46 26.82
CA SER A 80 -4.35 -9.59 26.35
C SER A 80 -2.84 -9.37 26.50
N GLY A 81 -2.40 -8.12 26.65
CA GLY A 81 -0.99 -7.73 26.68
C GLY A 81 -0.26 -7.87 25.35
N GLU A 82 -0.97 -8.18 24.26
CA GLU A 82 -0.36 -8.32 22.93
C GLU A 82 -0.13 -6.95 22.30
N ASP A 83 1.12 -6.72 21.88
CA ASP A 83 1.52 -5.56 21.09
C ASP A 83 1.79 -6.00 19.64
N ARG A 84 1.30 -5.21 18.70
CA ARG A 84 1.43 -5.42 17.25
C ARG A 84 1.91 -4.16 16.52
N VAL A 85 2.35 -3.15 17.26
CA VAL A 85 2.99 -1.98 16.66
C VAL A 85 4.30 -2.43 16.02
N THR A 86 4.55 -1.95 14.82
CA THR A 86 5.80 -2.18 14.09
C THR A 86 6.37 -0.83 13.72
N ILE A 87 7.65 -0.62 14.06
CA ILE A 87 8.43 0.57 13.74
C ILE A 87 9.55 0.09 12.81
N ASP A 88 9.56 0.59 11.58
CA ASP A 88 10.49 0.17 10.52
C ASP A 88 11.52 1.28 10.26
N CYS A 89 12.72 1.13 10.80
CA CYS A 89 13.82 2.09 10.67
C CYS A 89 14.77 1.73 9.53
N GLU A 90 15.42 2.74 8.95
CA GLU A 90 16.54 2.59 8.01
C GLU A 90 17.74 1.86 8.65
N GLU A 91 18.70 1.41 7.84
CA GLU A 91 19.85 0.62 8.32
C GLU A 91 20.73 1.36 9.35
N ASP A 92 20.76 2.69 9.32
CA ASP A 92 21.48 3.52 10.30
C ASP A 92 20.67 3.82 11.57
N GLY A 93 19.39 3.44 11.59
CA GLY A 93 18.45 3.62 12.69
C GLY A 93 18.02 5.07 12.93
N GLU A 94 18.51 6.04 12.13
CA GLU A 94 18.24 7.45 12.40
C GLU A 94 16.80 7.81 12.06
N LYS A 95 16.27 7.26 10.96
CA LYS A 95 14.98 7.65 10.38
C LYS A 95 14.09 6.44 10.07
N PRO A 96 12.75 6.60 10.07
CA PRO A 96 11.85 5.57 9.58
C PRO A 96 11.94 5.45 8.06
N TYR A 97 11.65 4.28 7.51
CA TYR A 97 11.57 4.11 6.06
C TYR A 97 10.45 4.96 5.46
N GLY A 98 10.76 5.74 4.42
CA GLY A 98 9.79 6.56 3.68
C GLY A 98 9.56 7.96 4.23
N TRP A 99 10.40 8.38 5.19
CA TRP A 99 10.37 9.70 5.84
C TRP A 99 10.41 10.89 4.89
N GLU A 100 10.87 10.72 3.64
CA GLU A 100 10.97 11.83 2.68
C GLU A 100 9.61 12.42 2.28
N ASN A 101 8.51 11.76 2.65
CA ASN A 101 7.15 12.19 2.38
C ASN A 101 6.42 12.71 3.63
N ASP A 102 7.10 12.69 4.77
CA ASP A 102 6.51 13.15 6.02
C ASP A 102 6.47 14.68 6.06
N PRO A 103 5.49 15.28 6.76
CA PRO A 103 5.46 16.71 6.98
C PRO A 103 6.73 17.25 7.64
N ASP A 104 7.10 18.48 7.28
CA ASP A 104 8.26 19.16 7.85
C ASP A 104 8.19 19.17 9.40
N GLY A 105 9.27 18.70 10.03
CA GLY A 105 9.39 18.62 11.49
C GLY A 105 8.81 17.35 12.13
N TRP A 106 8.33 16.39 11.32
CA TRP A 106 7.69 15.17 11.81
C TRP A 106 8.21 13.90 11.10
N TYR A 107 8.15 12.78 11.81
CA TYR A 107 8.37 11.44 11.32
C TYR A 107 7.15 10.55 11.56
N HIS A 108 6.73 9.83 10.53
CA HIS A 108 5.77 8.73 10.61
C HIS A 108 6.47 7.49 11.15
N MET A 109 6.27 7.21 12.44
CA MET A 109 6.97 6.11 13.12
C MET A 109 6.23 4.77 13.03
N ALA A 110 4.90 4.79 12.99
CA ALA A 110 4.09 3.56 12.93
C ALA A 110 2.67 3.80 12.40
N THR A 111 2.02 2.73 11.91
CA THR A 111 0.60 2.73 11.55
C THR A 111 -0.18 1.75 12.43
N ILE A 112 -1.21 2.25 13.07
CA ILE A 112 -2.15 1.46 13.88
C ILE A 112 -3.35 1.13 13.01
N SER A 113 -3.45 -0.14 12.61
CA SER A 113 -4.46 -0.59 11.64
C SER A 113 -5.53 -1.47 12.26
N THR A 114 -6.76 -1.32 11.77
CA THR A 114 -7.91 -2.17 12.13
C THR A 114 -7.74 -3.65 11.74
N TRP A 115 -6.75 -3.96 10.90
CA TRP A 115 -6.36 -5.32 10.56
C TRP A 115 -5.58 -6.02 11.68
N ASN A 116 -4.88 -5.24 12.52
CA ASN A 116 -4.07 -5.72 13.63
C ASN A 116 -4.76 -5.50 14.99
N TYR A 117 -5.62 -4.49 15.08
CA TYR A 117 -6.28 -4.07 16.30
C TYR A 117 -7.80 -4.02 16.13
N ASN A 118 -8.52 -4.58 17.11
CA ASN A 118 -9.97 -4.39 17.19
C ASN A 118 -10.28 -3.06 17.88
N ALA A 119 -11.38 -2.42 17.50
CA ALA A 119 -11.86 -1.23 18.19
C ALA A 119 -12.08 -1.49 19.69
N GLY A 120 -11.66 -0.56 20.55
CA GLY A 120 -11.74 -0.69 22.00
C GLY A 120 -10.68 0.12 22.75
N GLU A 121 -10.66 -0.06 24.07
CA GLU A 121 -9.70 0.62 24.95
C GLU A 121 -8.34 -0.08 24.94
N TYR A 122 -7.29 0.71 24.77
CA TYR A 122 -5.90 0.30 24.84
C TYR A 122 -5.12 1.18 25.82
N THR A 123 -3.99 0.65 26.26
CA THR A 123 -2.95 1.38 26.95
C THR A 123 -1.80 1.59 25.96
N ILE A 124 -1.46 2.85 25.73
CA ILE A 124 -0.29 3.26 24.97
C ILE A 124 0.83 3.58 25.96
N GLU A 125 2.01 3.02 25.72
CA GLU A 125 3.24 3.40 26.42
C GLU A 125 4.26 3.89 25.41
N SER A 126 4.71 5.14 25.57
CA SER A 126 5.65 5.82 24.68
C SER A 126 6.77 6.47 25.50
N ASN A 127 8.01 6.49 24.98
CA ASN A 127 9.10 7.25 25.60
C ASN A 127 9.15 8.72 25.17
N GLU A 128 8.48 9.08 24.08
CA GLU A 128 8.43 10.44 23.52
C GLU A 128 7.00 10.95 23.38
N ASP A 129 6.86 12.25 23.18
CA ASP A 129 5.59 12.89 22.83
C ASP A 129 5.18 12.49 21.40
N TYR A 130 3.89 12.25 21.19
CA TYR A 130 3.38 11.71 19.91
C TYR A 130 2.02 12.30 19.54
N GLN A 131 1.71 12.28 18.25
CA GLN A 131 0.42 12.65 17.69
C GLN A 131 -0.20 11.44 16.99
N LEU A 132 -1.49 11.22 17.24
CA LEU A 132 -2.27 10.23 16.50
C LEU A 132 -3.15 10.97 15.52
N VAL A 133 -2.87 10.77 14.24
CA VAL A 133 -3.60 11.40 13.14
C VAL A 133 -4.45 10.34 12.45
N PRO A 134 -5.75 10.58 12.19
CA PRO A 134 -6.58 9.65 11.43
C PRO A 134 -6.03 9.50 10.00
N MET A 135 -5.65 8.27 9.65
CA MET A 135 -5.06 7.97 8.34
C MET A 135 -6.01 8.36 7.21
N TRP A 136 -7.31 8.12 7.38
CA TRP A 136 -8.32 8.43 6.37
C TRP A 136 -8.65 9.92 6.26
N GLU A 137 -8.34 10.74 7.26
CA GLU A 137 -8.51 12.19 7.15
C GLU A 137 -7.40 12.80 6.30
N VAL A 138 -6.14 12.43 6.56
CA VAL A 138 -4.99 12.85 5.73
C VAL A 138 -5.16 12.35 4.30
N LEU A 139 -5.58 11.10 4.12
CA LEU A 139 -5.86 10.55 2.79
C LEU A 139 -7.17 11.09 2.18
N GLY A 140 -8.07 11.66 2.98
CA GLY A 140 -9.45 12.01 2.64
C GLY A 140 -9.67 13.46 2.25
N GLU A 141 -8.83 14.37 2.73
CA GLU A 141 -8.85 15.77 2.32
C GLU A 141 -7.84 16.05 1.19
N GLU A 142 -6.74 15.28 1.11
CA GLU A 142 -5.72 15.37 0.06
C GLU A 142 -6.08 14.60 -1.24
N ILE A 143 -7.17 13.83 -1.25
CA ILE A 143 -7.69 13.11 -2.44
C ILE A 143 -8.20 14.02 -3.56
N GLY A 144 -8.16 15.35 -3.38
CA GLY A 144 -8.36 16.30 -4.46
C GLY A 144 -7.27 16.19 -5.54
N GLU A 145 -6.00 16.03 -5.16
CA GLU A 145 -4.87 16.13 -6.11
C GLU A 145 -3.69 15.16 -5.84
N ALA A 146 -3.60 14.53 -4.67
CA ALA A 146 -2.46 13.68 -4.31
C ALA A 146 -2.89 12.23 -3.99
N VAL A 147 -2.80 11.34 -4.97
CA VAL A 147 -2.54 9.92 -4.67
C VAL A 147 -1.12 9.87 -4.11
N THR A 148 -1.03 9.97 -2.79
CA THR A 148 0.18 10.08 -1.96
C THR A 148 1.29 9.13 -2.42
N GLY A 149 2.49 9.68 -2.60
CA GLY A 149 3.62 9.03 -3.29
C GLY A 149 3.99 7.63 -2.80
N ILE A 150 3.70 7.29 -1.53
CA ILE A 150 3.92 5.96 -0.96
C ILE A 150 2.88 4.95 -1.48
N PHE A 151 1.59 5.27 -1.56
CA PHE A 151 0.59 4.35 -2.12
C PHE A 151 0.60 4.33 -3.66
N ALA A 152 1.01 5.43 -4.31
CA ALA A 152 1.23 5.43 -5.76
C ALA A 152 2.48 4.62 -6.16
N ALA A 153 3.58 4.72 -5.40
CA ALA A 153 4.79 3.95 -5.67
C ALA A 153 4.66 2.49 -5.20
N ALA A 154 4.19 2.22 -3.98
CA ALA A 154 3.96 0.86 -3.48
C ALA A 154 2.80 0.17 -4.20
N GLY A 155 1.71 0.88 -4.50
CA GLY A 155 0.61 0.39 -5.32
C GLY A 155 1.02 0.23 -6.79
N GLY A 156 1.88 1.10 -7.33
CA GLY A 156 2.45 0.99 -8.67
C GLY A 156 3.38 -0.22 -8.82
N ILE A 157 4.27 -0.45 -7.86
CA ILE A 157 5.16 -1.63 -7.78
C ILE A 157 4.34 -2.91 -7.58
N GLY A 158 3.35 -2.90 -6.68
CA GLY A 158 2.45 -4.04 -6.48
C GLY A 158 1.62 -4.37 -7.72
N THR A 159 1.08 -3.36 -8.39
CA THR A 159 0.29 -3.52 -9.63
C THR A 159 1.16 -3.98 -10.80
N ALA A 160 2.36 -3.42 -10.95
CA ALA A 160 3.33 -3.85 -11.96
C ALA A 160 3.82 -5.29 -11.73
N CYS A 161 4.08 -5.67 -10.47
CA CYS A 161 4.48 -7.04 -10.10
C CYS A 161 3.39 -8.06 -10.46
N CYS A 162 2.13 -7.77 -10.13
CA CYS A 162 0.98 -8.58 -10.55
C CYS A 162 0.88 -8.68 -12.08
N GLY A 163 1.13 -7.59 -12.81
CA GLY A 163 1.18 -7.56 -14.28
C GLY A 163 2.26 -8.49 -14.86
N ILE A 164 3.45 -8.53 -14.24
CA ILE A 164 4.55 -9.43 -14.63
C ILE A 164 4.15 -10.91 -14.47
N PHE A 165 3.45 -11.27 -13.39
CA PHE A 165 2.93 -12.64 -13.23
C PHE A 165 1.96 -13.03 -14.35
N PHE A 166 1.06 -12.13 -14.76
CA PHE A 166 0.16 -12.38 -15.89
C PHE A 166 0.90 -12.50 -17.23
N LEU A 167 1.96 -11.71 -17.44
CA LEU A 167 2.83 -11.81 -18.62
C LEU A 167 3.58 -13.15 -18.67
N LEU A 168 4.12 -13.60 -17.53
CA LEU A 168 4.81 -14.89 -17.43
C LEU A 168 3.87 -16.07 -17.70
N LEU A 169 2.68 -16.09 -17.08
CA LEU A 169 1.67 -17.11 -17.33
C LEU A 169 1.18 -17.09 -18.79
N GLY A 170 0.93 -15.89 -19.34
CA GLY A 170 0.57 -15.71 -20.76
C GLY A 170 1.65 -16.22 -21.71
N GLY A 171 2.93 -15.96 -21.39
CA GLY A 171 4.09 -16.45 -22.15
C GLY A 171 4.25 -17.97 -22.11
N ILE A 172 4.13 -18.59 -20.93
CA ILE A 172 4.17 -20.05 -20.78
C ILE A 172 3.03 -20.70 -21.57
N PHE A 173 1.81 -20.18 -21.47
CA PHE A 173 0.68 -20.67 -22.26
C PHE A 173 0.88 -20.46 -23.76
N ALA A 174 1.50 -19.36 -24.19
CA ALA A 174 1.79 -19.13 -25.61
C ALA A 174 2.79 -20.15 -26.18
N LEU A 175 3.75 -20.62 -25.37
CA LEU A 175 4.77 -21.60 -25.78
C LEU A 175 4.29 -23.06 -25.65
N THR A 176 3.41 -23.35 -24.70
CA THR A 176 2.98 -24.73 -24.38
C THR A 176 1.68 -25.16 -25.08
N LEU A 177 0.77 -24.24 -25.42
CA LEU A 177 -0.45 -24.56 -26.16
C LEU A 177 -0.18 -24.63 -27.67
N LYS A 178 -0.02 -25.85 -28.18
CA LYS A 178 -0.13 -26.14 -29.62
C LYS A 178 -1.53 -25.79 -30.12
N GLU A 179 -1.60 -25.29 -31.35
CA GLU A 179 -2.86 -24.85 -31.97
C GLU A 179 -3.94 -25.93 -31.85
N PRO A 180 -5.19 -25.58 -31.46
CA PRO A 180 -6.28 -26.53 -31.60
C PRO A 180 -6.35 -26.88 -33.09
N LYS A 181 -6.05 -28.14 -33.42
CA LYS A 181 -6.33 -28.69 -34.76
C LYS A 181 -7.76 -28.30 -35.07
N LYS A 182 -7.98 -27.54 -36.15
CA LYS A 182 -9.32 -27.34 -36.68
C LYS A 182 -9.91 -28.72 -36.89
N THR A 183 -10.82 -29.15 -36.02
CA THR A 183 -11.63 -30.34 -36.27
C THR A 183 -12.49 -29.98 -37.47
N GLN A 184 -12.01 -30.29 -38.67
CA GLN A 184 -12.86 -30.31 -39.85
C GLN A 184 -13.91 -31.38 -39.57
N ILE A 185 -15.13 -30.94 -39.28
CA ILE A 185 -16.29 -31.81 -39.42
C ILE A 185 -16.51 -31.97 -40.92
N THR A 186 -15.93 -33.01 -41.52
CA THR A 186 -16.30 -33.45 -42.86
C THR A 186 -17.67 -34.13 -42.74
N GLY A 187 -18.74 -33.37 -42.98
CA GLY A 187 -20.08 -33.94 -43.17
C GLY A 187 -20.13 -34.72 -44.49
N PRO A 188 -20.77 -35.91 -44.54
CA PRO A 188 -20.90 -36.67 -45.77
C PRO A 188 -21.83 -35.93 -46.74
N GLY A 189 -21.32 -35.65 -47.93
CA GLY A 189 -22.10 -35.02 -49.00
C GLY A 189 -23.18 -35.96 -49.55
N SER A 190 -24.37 -35.41 -49.77
CA SER A 190 -25.32 -35.96 -50.74
C SER A 190 -25.85 -34.81 -51.60
N PHE A 191 -25.41 -34.75 -52.84
CA PHE A 191 -26.07 -34.02 -53.91
C PHE A 191 -27.06 -34.98 -54.59
N THR A 192 -28.36 -34.67 -54.52
CA THR A 192 -29.38 -35.12 -55.48
C THR A 192 -30.48 -34.07 -55.53
N THR A 193 -30.65 -33.43 -56.69
CA THR A 193 -31.89 -33.53 -57.48
C THR A 193 -31.67 -32.93 -58.86
N GLU A 194 -32.34 -33.57 -59.82
CA GLU A 194 -32.51 -33.25 -61.24
C GLU A 194 -32.82 -31.78 -61.56
#